data_AF-A0A7V3FZS1-F1
#
_entry.id   AF-A0A7V3FZS1-F1
#
_cell.length_a   1.000
_cell.length_b   1.000
_cell.length_c   1.000
_cell.angle_alpha   90.00
_cell.angle_beta   90.00
_cell.angle_gamma   90.00
#
_symmetry.space_group_name_H-M   'P 1'
#
loop_
_entity.id
_entity.type
_entity.pdbx_description
1 polymer ?
#
loop_
_entity_poly.entity_id
_entity_poly.type
_entity_poly.pdbx_seq_one_letter_code
_entity_poly.pdbx_strand_id
1 'polypeptide(L)'
;MEGGDIVDNLTLAKKLREFASRLEATGVNLYRVKAYRRAAALIQMHPRELSELLAEGGREALAEIPGIGMHLAYTLEHALQTGEIRSLAGEEETLPDDRLTSLPGVGAVMARKIKDGLGTENLDEVERAARDGRLENLGFGP
;
A
#
# COMPACT_ATOMS: atom_id res chain seq x y z
N MET A 1 -28.52 5.82 -17.66
CA MET A 1 -27.77 5.14 -16.58
C MET A 1 -26.48 4.69 -17.24
N GLU A 2 -25.43 5.51 -17.15
CA GLU A 2 -24.12 5.17 -17.73
C GLU A 2 -23.60 3.93 -17.01
N GLY A 3 -23.44 2.84 -17.76
CA GLY A 3 -22.82 1.62 -17.26
C GLY A 3 -21.37 1.94 -16.93
N GLY A 4 -21.01 1.83 -15.66
CA GLY A 4 -19.60 1.74 -15.30
C GLY A 4 -19.04 0.53 -16.03
N ASP A 5 -18.12 0.76 -16.97
CA ASP A 5 -17.47 -0.31 -17.71
C ASP A 5 -16.83 -1.26 -16.69
N ILE A 6 -17.40 -2.46 -16.57
CA ILE A 6 -16.83 -3.53 -15.74
C ILE A 6 -15.44 -3.80 -16.30
N VAL A 7 -14.42 -3.38 -15.58
CA VAL A 7 -13.03 -3.55 -15.99
C VAL A 7 -12.65 -5.00 -15.78
N ASP A 8 -12.31 -5.70 -16.85
CA ASP A 8 -11.79 -7.06 -16.76
C ASP A 8 -10.42 -7.10 -16.06
N ASN A 9 -10.05 -8.27 -15.54
CA ASN A 9 -8.79 -8.48 -14.82
C ASN A 9 -7.57 -8.07 -15.64
N LEU A 10 -7.60 -8.28 -16.97
CA LEU A 10 -6.48 -7.94 -17.86
C LEU A 10 -6.27 -6.43 -17.92
N THR A 11 -7.35 -5.68 -18.09
CA THR A 11 -7.35 -4.21 -18.14
C THR A 11 -6.97 -3.64 -16.79
N LEU A 12 -7.51 -4.19 -15.69
CA LEU A 12 -7.16 -3.77 -14.32
C LEU A 12 -5.67 -4.00 -14.04
N ALA A 13 -5.13 -5.17 -14.39
CA ALA A 13 -3.71 -5.48 -14.26
C ALA A 13 -2.83 -4.52 -15.07
N LYS A 14 -3.23 -4.20 -16.32
CA LYS A 14 -2.51 -3.23 -17.16
C LYS A 14 -2.48 -1.85 -16.50
N LYS A 15 -3.63 -1.34 -16.03
CA LYS A 15 -3.72 -0.05 -15.35
C LYS A 15 -2.83 -0.03 -14.09
N LEU A 16 -2.81 -1.10 -13.29
CA LEU A 16 -1.96 -1.20 -12.10
C LEU A 16 -0.46 -1.13 -12.44
N ARG A 17 -0.03 -1.76 -13.55
CA ARG A 17 1.36 -1.67 -14.02
C ARG A 17 1.72 -0.25 -14.46
N GLU A 18 0.84 0.39 -15.22
CA GLU A 18 1.04 1.78 -15.66
C GLU A 18 1.10 2.72 -14.45
N PHE A 19 0.24 2.52 -13.46
CA PHE A 19 0.28 3.25 -12.20
C PHE A 19 1.60 3.02 -11.45
N ALA A 20 2.05 1.77 -11.33
CA ALA A 20 3.31 1.45 -10.68
C ALA A 20 4.52 2.08 -11.39
N SER A 21 4.54 2.09 -12.72
CA SER A 21 5.61 2.75 -13.50
C SER A 21 5.63 4.26 -13.29
N ARG A 22 4.45 4.91 -13.23
CA ARG A 22 4.35 6.35 -12.91
C ARG A 22 4.84 6.63 -11.49
N LEU A 23 4.46 5.79 -10.53
CA LEU A 23 4.90 5.92 -9.13
C LEU A 23 6.41 5.66 -8.97
N GLU A 24 6.98 4.74 -9.75
CA GLU A 24 8.42 4.49 -9.75
C GLU A 24 9.19 5.72 -10.27
N ALA A 25 8.66 6.39 -11.29
CA ALA A 25 9.26 7.60 -11.85
C ALA A 25 9.28 8.79 -10.87
N THR A 26 8.40 8.82 -9.86
CA THR A 26 8.45 9.87 -8.82
C THR A 26 9.47 9.57 -7.72
N GLY A 27 9.94 8.33 -7.60
CA GLY A 27 10.93 7.91 -6.59
C GLY A 27 10.43 7.90 -5.14
N VAL A 28 9.13 8.13 -4.92
CA VAL A 28 8.58 8.39 -3.57
C VAL A 28 8.37 7.11 -2.74
N ASN A 29 8.07 5.95 -3.35
CA ASN A 29 7.79 4.74 -2.57
C ASN A 29 7.98 3.43 -3.35
N LEU A 30 9.17 2.82 -3.22
CA LEU A 30 9.51 1.55 -3.89
C LEU A 30 8.67 0.35 -3.41
N TYR A 31 8.23 0.37 -2.15
CA TYR A 31 7.36 -0.68 -1.59
C TYR A 31 6.01 -0.70 -2.31
N ARG A 32 5.36 0.46 -2.49
CA ARG A 32 4.09 0.57 -3.22
C ARG A 32 4.23 0.18 -4.69
N VAL A 33 5.33 0.57 -5.35
CA VAL A 33 5.62 0.12 -6.72
C VAL A 33 5.62 -1.42 -6.80
N LYS A 34 6.34 -2.09 -5.90
CA LYS A 34 6.37 -3.55 -5.82
C LYS A 34 4.99 -4.13 -5.52
N ALA A 35 4.24 -3.54 -4.60
CA ALA A 35 2.89 -3.98 -4.23
C ALA A 35 1.93 -3.91 -5.44
N TYR A 36 1.89 -2.79 -6.16
CA TYR A 36 1.04 -2.64 -7.35
C TYR A 36 1.45 -3.57 -8.50
N ARG A 37 2.76 -3.78 -8.72
CA ARG A 37 3.25 -4.75 -9.71
C ARG A 37 2.87 -6.18 -9.35
N ARG A 38 2.99 -6.55 -8.08
CA ARG A 38 2.59 -7.88 -7.58
C ARG A 38 1.08 -8.07 -7.70
N ALA A 39 0.28 -7.08 -7.30
CA ALA A 39 -1.17 -7.10 -7.45
C ALA A 39 -1.56 -7.30 -8.92
N ALA A 40 -0.95 -6.56 -9.85
CA ALA A 40 -1.21 -6.73 -11.28
C ALA A 40 -0.92 -8.16 -11.78
N ALA A 41 0.17 -8.78 -11.33
CA ALA A 41 0.49 -10.16 -11.69
C ALA A 41 -0.53 -11.16 -11.11
N LEU A 42 -0.90 -11.00 -9.85
CA LEU A 42 -1.89 -11.85 -9.19
C LEU A 42 -3.26 -11.76 -9.86
N ILE A 43 -3.73 -10.54 -10.12
CA ILE A 43 -5.04 -10.26 -10.73
C ILE A 43 -5.14 -10.84 -12.13
N GLN A 44 -4.09 -10.64 -12.95
CA GLN A 44 -4.08 -11.21 -14.30
C GLN A 44 -4.17 -12.74 -14.32
N MET A 45 -3.63 -13.40 -13.30
CA MET A 45 -3.65 -14.86 -13.19
C MET A 45 -4.83 -15.39 -12.36
N HIS A 46 -5.66 -14.50 -11.82
CA HIS A 46 -6.75 -14.91 -10.95
C HIS A 46 -7.82 -15.65 -11.76
N PRO A 47 -8.28 -16.83 -11.33
CA PRO A 47 -9.21 -17.66 -12.11
C PRO A 47 -10.62 -17.08 -12.25
N ARG A 48 -10.95 -16.08 -11.40
CA ARG A 48 -12.23 -15.37 -11.39
C ARG A 48 -12.02 -13.89 -11.64
N GLU A 49 -12.98 -13.23 -12.28
CA GLU A 49 -12.98 -11.77 -12.42
C GLU A 49 -13.11 -11.12 -11.04
N LEU A 50 -12.28 -10.11 -10.76
CA LEU A 50 -12.34 -9.40 -9.49
C LEU A 50 -13.64 -8.61 -9.33
N SER A 51 -14.28 -8.21 -10.44
CA SER A 51 -15.59 -7.60 -10.43
C SER A 51 -16.67 -8.53 -9.85
N GLU A 52 -16.57 -9.83 -10.11
CA GLU A 52 -17.47 -10.83 -9.52
C GLU A 52 -17.22 -10.99 -8.02
N LEU A 53 -15.94 -11.10 -7.62
CA LEU A 53 -15.58 -11.19 -6.20
C LEU A 53 -16.08 -9.98 -5.41
N LEU A 54 -15.92 -8.78 -5.99
CA LEU A 54 -16.41 -7.54 -5.42
C LEU A 54 -17.94 -7.53 -5.31
N ALA A 55 -18.66 -8.05 -6.31
CA ALA A 55 -20.12 -8.13 -6.28
C ALA A 55 -20.65 -9.15 -5.25
N GLU A 56 -19.91 -10.24 -5.01
CA GLU A 56 -20.31 -11.31 -4.08
C GLU A 56 -20.04 -10.98 -2.62
N GLY A 57 -18.84 -10.47 -2.32
CA GLY A 57 -18.35 -10.32 -0.96
C GLY A 57 -17.71 -8.97 -0.67
N GLY A 58 -17.93 -7.99 -1.55
CA GLY A 58 -17.44 -6.63 -1.33
C GLY A 58 -15.91 -6.55 -1.33
N ARG A 59 -15.41 -5.52 -0.64
CA ARG A 59 -13.98 -5.25 -0.52
C ARG A 59 -13.27 -6.36 0.26
N GLU A 60 -13.94 -6.95 1.23
CA GLU A 60 -13.42 -8.02 2.08
C GLU A 60 -13.02 -9.22 1.23
N ALA A 61 -13.84 -9.63 0.27
CA ALA A 61 -13.50 -10.70 -0.67
C ALA A 61 -12.25 -10.41 -1.51
N LEU A 62 -12.01 -9.14 -1.86
CA LEU A 62 -10.76 -8.75 -2.54
C LEU A 62 -9.54 -8.86 -1.60
N ALA A 63 -9.72 -8.55 -0.32
CA ALA A 63 -8.66 -8.62 0.69
C ALA A 63 -8.33 -10.06 1.13
N GLU A 64 -9.19 -11.04 0.81
CA GLU A 64 -8.92 -12.47 1.02
C GLU A 64 -7.93 -13.05 0.00
N ILE A 65 -7.73 -12.37 -1.14
CA ILE A 65 -6.77 -12.82 -2.16
C ILE A 65 -5.35 -12.76 -1.58
N PRO A 66 -4.60 -13.89 -1.53
CA PRO A 66 -3.26 -13.92 -0.97
C PRO A 66 -2.32 -12.91 -1.64
N GLY A 67 -1.83 -11.94 -0.85
CA GLY A 67 -0.98 -10.86 -1.33
C GLY A 67 -1.71 -9.56 -1.70
N ILE A 68 -3.03 -9.51 -1.52
CA ILE A 68 -3.85 -8.29 -1.62
C ILE A 68 -4.33 -7.93 -0.21
N GLY A 69 -3.69 -6.95 0.42
CA GLY A 69 -4.14 -6.42 1.71
C GLY A 69 -5.27 -5.39 1.55
N MET A 70 -5.86 -4.96 2.68
CA MET A 70 -7.01 -4.04 2.70
C MET A 70 -6.79 -2.73 1.92
N HIS A 71 -5.58 -2.16 1.96
CA HIS A 71 -5.24 -0.97 1.17
C HIS A 71 -5.32 -1.25 -0.34
N LEU A 72 -4.78 -2.39 -0.80
CA LEU A 72 -4.90 -2.78 -2.20
C LEU A 72 -6.37 -3.07 -2.55
N ALA A 73 -7.10 -3.78 -1.70
CA ALA A 73 -8.52 -4.04 -1.89
C ALA A 73 -9.34 -2.76 -2.07
N TYR A 74 -9.08 -1.71 -1.27
CA TYR A 74 -9.69 -0.40 -1.46
C TYR A 74 -9.37 0.19 -2.84
N THR A 75 -8.09 0.17 -3.22
CA THR A 75 -7.65 0.70 -4.52
C THR A 75 -8.32 -0.04 -5.68
N LEU A 76 -8.46 -1.36 -5.56
CA LEU A 76 -9.05 -2.22 -6.58
C LEU A 76 -10.55 -2.02 -6.70
N GLU A 77 -11.27 -1.94 -5.58
CA GLU A 77 -12.69 -1.60 -5.58
C GLU A 77 -12.94 -0.28 -6.30
N HIS A 78 -12.18 0.76 -5.94
CA HIS A 78 -12.31 2.06 -6.60
C HIS A 78 -12.04 1.94 -8.10
N ALA A 79 -10.96 1.26 -8.49
CA ALA A 79 -10.60 1.08 -9.89
C ALA A 79 -11.63 0.27 -10.69
N LEU A 80 -12.30 -0.69 -10.06
CA LEU A 80 -13.39 -1.47 -10.65
C LEU A 80 -14.68 -0.64 -10.80
N GLN A 81 -14.93 0.30 -9.90
CA GLN A 81 -16.12 1.16 -9.91
C GLN A 81 -15.98 2.38 -10.82
N THR A 82 -14.80 3.00 -10.85
CA THR A 82 -14.56 4.27 -11.56
C THR A 82 -13.74 4.13 -12.83
N GLY A 83 -13.09 2.98 -13.01
CA GLY A 83 -12.11 2.77 -14.08
C GLY A 83 -10.77 3.48 -13.85
N GLU A 84 -10.59 4.18 -12.74
CA GLU A 84 -9.37 4.95 -12.45
C GLU A 84 -8.59 4.38 -11.27
N ILE A 85 -7.26 4.33 -11.41
CA ILE A 85 -6.36 4.04 -10.29
C ILE A 85 -5.80 5.35 -9.80
N ARG A 86 -6.27 5.76 -8.62
CA ARG A 86 -5.72 6.89 -7.89
C ARG A 86 -4.94 6.35 -6.69
N SER A 87 -3.77 6.93 -6.44
CA SER A 87 -3.22 6.92 -5.08
C SER A 87 -4.32 7.49 -4.18
N LEU A 88 -4.66 6.84 -3.07
CA LEU A 88 -5.43 7.49 -2.02
C LEU A 88 -4.57 8.64 -1.50
N ALA A 89 -4.73 9.81 -2.12
CA ALA A 89 -4.16 11.07 -1.66
C ALA A 89 -4.73 11.30 -0.26
N GLY A 90 -3.95 10.96 0.75
CA GLY A 90 -4.37 10.89 2.15
C GLY A 90 -3.69 9.77 2.95
N GLU A 91 -3.22 8.69 2.31
CA GLU A 91 -2.49 7.60 2.99
C GLU A 91 -0.98 7.59 2.72
N GLU A 92 -0.50 8.44 1.80
CA GLU A 92 0.93 8.73 1.59
C GLU A 92 1.64 9.17 2.89
N GLU A 93 0.88 9.67 3.86
CA GLU A 93 1.39 10.16 5.13
C GLU A 93 1.43 9.10 6.26
N THR A 94 0.77 7.94 6.12
CA THR A 94 0.53 7.05 7.29
C THR A 94 1.26 5.72 7.28
N LEU A 95 1.78 5.26 6.13
CA LEU A 95 2.61 4.06 6.09
C LEU A 95 4.08 4.46 6.26
N PRO A 96 4.78 3.92 7.27
CA PRO A 96 6.17 4.22 7.49
C PRO A 96 7.07 3.50 6.48
N ASP A 97 8.19 4.13 6.13
CA ASP A 97 9.24 3.59 5.25
C ASP A 97 9.63 2.14 5.64
N ASP A 98 9.80 1.29 4.62
CA ASP A 98 10.18 -0.12 4.79
C ASP A 98 11.55 -0.26 5.46
N ARG A 99 12.41 0.74 5.31
CA ARG A 99 13.72 0.83 5.95
C ARG A 99 13.61 0.89 7.47
N LEU A 100 12.64 1.61 8.00
CA LEU A 100 12.39 1.65 9.45
C LEU A 100 11.88 0.31 9.95
N THR A 101 10.98 -0.32 9.20
CA THR A 101 10.44 -1.64 9.58
C THR A 101 11.44 -2.79 9.48
N SER A 102 12.60 -2.56 8.87
CA SER A 102 13.69 -3.53 8.78
C SER A 102 14.64 -3.52 9.98
N LEU A 103 14.54 -2.49 10.85
CA LEU A 103 15.35 -2.41 12.06
C LEU A 103 14.90 -3.49 13.08
N PRO A 104 15.84 -4.22 13.71
CA PRO A 104 15.50 -5.17 14.77
C PRO A 104 14.68 -4.51 15.88
N GLY A 105 13.49 -5.04 16.18
CA GLY A 105 12.58 -4.48 17.17
C GLY A 105 11.64 -3.36 16.67
N VAL A 106 11.77 -2.93 15.40
CA VAL A 106 10.90 -1.90 14.80
C VAL A 106 9.96 -2.55 13.78
N GLY A 107 8.75 -2.91 14.21
CA GLY A 107 7.67 -3.33 13.31
C GLY A 107 6.90 -2.15 12.70
N ALA A 108 5.97 -2.42 11.78
CA ALA A 108 5.15 -1.39 11.12
C ALA A 108 4.42 -0.43 12.09
N VAL A 109 3.94 -0.95 13.23
CA VAL A 109 3.29 -0.15 14.28
C VAL A 109 4.28 0.87 14.87
N MET A 110 5.53 0.45 15.06
CA MET A 110 6.55 1.27 15.70
C MET A 110 7.16 2.27 14.74
N ALA A 111 7.42 1.85 13.50
CA ALA A 111 7.87 2.73 12.44
C ALA A 111 6.86 3.87 12.20
N ARG A 112 5.56 3.60 12.36
CA ARG A 112 4.51 4.63 12.28
C ARG A 112 4.59 5.61 13.46
N LYS A 113 4.77 5.12 14.69
CA LYS A 113 4.99 6.00 15.85
C LYS A 113 6.22 6.88 15.72
N ILE A 114 7.30 6.36 15.12
CA ILE A 114 8.51 7.12 14.81
C ILE A 114 8.19 8.24 13.81
N LYS A 115 7.50 7.91 12.71
CA LYS A 115 7.06 8.90 11.72
C LYS A 115 6.18 9.97 12.35
N ASP A 116 5.17 9.58 13.11
CA ASP A 116 4.21 10.49 13.74
C ASP A 116 4.87 11.34 14.84
N GLY A 117 5.83 10.78 15.59
CA GLY A 117 6.48 11.45 16.73
C GLY A 117 7.70 12.30 16.37
N LEU A 118 8.45 11.92 15.32
CA LEU A 118 9.68 12.62 14.91
C LEU A 118 9.51 13.36 13.57
N GLY A 119 8.44 13.10 12.82
CA GLY A 119 8.20 13.70 11.50
C GLY A 119 9.19 13.28 10.43
N THR A 120 9.96 12.21 10.66
CA THR A 120 11.05 11.77 9.77
C THR A 120 11.07 10.26 9.61
N GLU A 121 11.44 9.83 8.41
CA GLU A 121 11.70 8.43 8.07
C GLU A 121 13.22 8.16 7.86
N ASN A 122 14.07 9.17 8.11
CA ASN A 122 15.50 9.07 7.93
C ASN A 122 16.16 8.25 9.06
N LEU A 123 16.80 7.14 8.68
CA LEU A 123 17.51 6.23 9.57
C LEU A 123 18.53 6.94 10.49
N ASP A 124 19.28 7.93 9.98
CA ASP A 124 20.30 8.64 10.77
C ASP A 124 19.66 9.50 11.86
N GLU A 125 18.47 10.04 11.59
CA GLU A 125 17.71 10.84 12.55
C GLU A 125 17.02 9.96 13.59
N VAL A 126 16.55 8.80 13.17
CA VAL A 126 15.99 7.78 14.08
C VAL A 126 17.07 7.20 14.98
N GLU A 127 18.27 6.92 14.47
CA GLU A 127 19.39 6.47 15.28
C GLU A 127 19.84 7.53 16.30
N ARG A 128 19.91 8.81 15.89
CA ARG A 128 20.13 9.93 16.83
C ARG A 128 19.04 10.01 17.89
N ALA A 129 17.78 9.89 17.51
CA ALA A 129 16.67 9.92 18.45
C ALA A 129 16.72 8.74 19.43
N ALA A 130 17.25 7.58 19.01
CA ALA A 130 17.50 6.44 19.89
C ALA A 130 18.60 6.77 20.92
N ARG A 131 19.73 7.30 20.46
CA ARG A 131 20.89 7.66 21.31
C ARG A 131 20.57 8.79 22.28
N ASP A 132 19.72 9.73 21.88
CA ASP A 132 19.31 10.88 22.69
C ASP A 132 18.13 10.57 23.63
N GLY A 133 17.68 9.31 23.71
CA GLY A 133 16.57 8.86 24.57
C GLY A 133 15.18 9.33 24.12
N ARG A 134 15.06 10.00 22.96
CA ARG A 134 13.78 10.51 22.44
C ARG A 134 12.85 9.38 22.01
N LEU A 135 13.40 8.25 21.59
CA LEU A 135 12.63 7.05 21.27
C LEU A 135 12.03 6.38 22.52
N GLU A 136 12.64 6.52 23.70
CA GLU A 136 12.11 5.94 24.94
C GLU A 136 10.71 6.48 25.27
N ASN A 137 10.50 7.77 24.99
CA ASN A 137 9.20 8.44 25.13
C ASN A 137 8.12 7.91 24.17
N LEU A 138 8.51 7.20 23.11
CA LEU A 138 7.59 6.54 22.16
C LEU A 138 7.31 5.07 22.54
N GLY A 139 7.89 4.58 23.64
CA GLY A 139 7.75 3.22 24.14
C GLY A 139 8.86 2.27 23.71
N PHE A 140 10.02 2.78 23.27
CA PHE A 140 11.23 1.97 23.12
C PHE A 140 11.84 1.72 24.52
N GLY A 141 11.74 0.48 25.01
CA GLY A 141 12.43 0.04 26.23
C GLY A 141 13.67 -0.80 25.90
N PRO A 142 14.57 -1.02 26.87
CA PRO A 142 15.93 -1.55 26.66
C PRO A 142 15.99 -2.90 25.93
#